data_AF-A0A6M2AY85-F1
#
_entry.id   AF-A0A6M2AY85-F1
#
_cell.length_a   1.000
_cell.length_b   1.000
_cell.length_c   1.000
_cell.angle_alpha   90.00
_cell.angle_beta   90.00
_cell.angle_gamma   90.00
#
_symmetry.space_group_name_H-M   'P 1'
#
loop_
_entity.id
_entity.type
_entity.pdbx_description
1 polymer ?
#
loop_
_entity_poly.entity_id
_entity_poly.type
_entity_poly.pdbx_seq_one_letter_code
_entity_poly.pdbx_strand_id
1 'polypeptide(L)'
;DPTCVSTALSVTINDVPNAPATPTADVVQPTCAVPSGKISITAPLGAGFEYSIDGTNYQASVDFINLTSGTYSVTARNTSDPTCVSTALSVTINDVPNAPATPTADVVQPTC
;
A
#
# COMPACT_ATOMS: atom_id res chain seq x y z
N ASP A 1 -12.67 -38.93 -25.70
CA ASP A 1 -12.72 -38.90 -24.23
C ASP A 1 -12.11 -37.58 -23.75
N PRO A 2 -12.91 -36.56 -23.40
CA PRO A 2 -12.35 -35.27 -23.03
C PRO A 2 -13.04 -34.65 -21.80
N THR A 3 -12.67 -35.04 -20.59
CA THR A 3 -12.88 -34.18 -19.41
C THR A 3 -11.73 -34.34 -18.41
N CYS A 4 -10.51 -34.03 -18.84
CA CYS A 4 -9.44 -33.69 -17.91
C CYS A 4 -9.69 -32.24 -17.45
N VAL A 5 -10.63 -32.06 -16.53
CA VAL A 5 -10.84 -30.79 -15.85
C VAL A 5 -9.96 -30.84 -14.61
N SER A 6 -8.77 -30.25 -14.69
CA SER A 6 -7.95 -29.99 -13.49
C SER A 6 -8.74 -29.01 -12.63
N THR A 7 -9.45 -29.53 -11.64
CA THR A 7 -9.97 -28.73 -10.53
C THR A 7 -8.79 -27.98 -9.95
N ALA A 8 -8.80 -26.65 -10.10
CA ALA A 8 -7.86 -25.79 -9.42
C ALA A 8 -8.06 -26.04 -7.93
N LEU A 9 -7.15 -26.82 -7.35
CA LEU A 9 -7.04 -26.99 -5.91
C LEU A 9 -6.69 -25.59 -5.40
N SER A 10 -7.69 -24.85 -4.93
CA SER A 10 -7.44 -23.71 -4.08
C SER A 10 -6.80 -24.28 -2.83
N VAL A 11 -5.47 -24.39 -2.86
CA VAL A 11 -4.66 -24.52 -1.67
C VAL A 11 -4.94 -23.23 -0.91
N THR A 12 -5.96 -23.24 -0.07
CA THR A 12 -5.98 -22.43 1.13
C THR A 12 -4.73 -22.86 1.86
N ILE A 13 -3.65 -22.13 1.62
CA ILE A 13 -2.43 -22.18 2.43
C ILE A 13 -2.95 -21.98 3.83
N ASN A 14 -2.98 -23.08 4.58
CA ASN A 14 -3.38 -23.09 5.97
C ASN A 14 -2.58 -21.99 6.64
N ASP A 15 -3.28 -20.96 7.09
CA ASP A 15 -2.73 -19.79 7.77
C ASP A 15 -1.63 -20.28 8.72
N VAL A 16 -0.45 -19.65 8.66
CA VAL A 16 0.61 -19.98 9.63
C VAL A 16 -0.05 -19.76 10.99
N PRO A 17 -0.20 -20.78 11.86
CA PRO A 17 -1.03 -20.67 13.07
C PRO A 17 -0.59 -19.57 14.05
N ASN A 18 0.56 -18.95 13.77
CA ASN A 18 1.20 -17.90 14.54
C ASN A 18 1.50 -16.62 13.74
N ALA A 19 1.11 -16.52 12.46
CA ALA A 19 1.31 -15.29 11.72
C ALA A 19 0.53 -14.14 12.39
N PRO A 20 1.15 -12.96 12.57
CA PRO A 20 0.42 -11.79 13.01
C PRO A 20 -0.70 -11.47 12.03
N ALA A 21 -1.81 -10.94 12.55
CA ALA A 21 -2.94 -10.51 11.75
C ALA A 21 -2.49 -9.57 10.61
N THR A 22 -3.23 -9.57 9.49
CA THR A 22 -2.98 -8.66 8.37
C THR A 22 -2.84 -7.23 8.89
N PRO A 23 -1.77 -6.51 8.52
CA PRO A 23 -1.55 -5.17 9.03
C PRO A 23 -2.62 -4.24 8.46
N THR A 24 -2.98 -3.22 9.25
CA THR A 24 -3.78 -2.09 8.78
C THR A 24 -2.88 -0.87 8.67
N ALA A 25 -3.04 -0.11 7.60
CA ALA A 25 -2.28 1.12 7.38
C ALA A 25 -3.18 2.22 6.82
N ASP A 26 -2.97 3.44 7.31
CA ASP A 26 -3.54 4.66 6.78
C ASP A 26 -2.63 5.26 5.73
N VAL A 27 -3.24 5.73 4.64
CA VAL A 27 -2.52 6.32 3.51
C VAL A 27 -2.92 7.76 3.34
N VAL A 28 -1.91 8.62 3.32
CA VAL A 28 -2.05 10.01 2.89
C VAL A 28 -1.53 10.10 1.47
N GLN A 29 -2.45 10.40 0.55
CA GLN A 29 -2.13 10.61 -0.85
C GLN A 29 -1.39 11.94 -1.04
N PRO A 30 -0.46 12.01 -2.00
CA PRO A 30 0.22 13.26 -2.31
C PRO A 30 -0.78 14.29 -2.85
N THR A 31 -0.47 15.56 -2.63
CA THR A 31 -1.26 16.70 -3.08
C THR A 31 -0.39 17.63 -3.92
N CYS A 32 -0.99 18.58 -4.65
CA CYS A 32 -0.21 19.54 -5.45
C CYS A 32 0.78 20.37 -4.62
N ALA A 33 0.51 20.56 -3.32
CA ALA A 33 1.40 21.27 -2.40
C ALA A 33 2.50 20.37 -1.81
N VAL A 34 2.22 19.06 -1.70
CA VAL A 34 3.12 18.08 -1.10
C VAL A 34 3.16 16.85 -2.02
N PRO A 35 4.16 16.76 -2.92
CA PRO A 35 4.23 15.70 -3.93
C PRO A 35 4.64 14.33 -3.38
N SER A 36 4.69 14.17 -2.05
CA SER A 36 5.04 12.93 -1.36
C SER A 36 3.84 12.33 -0.65
N GLY A 37 3.63 11.03 -0.81
CA GLY A 37 2.68 10.27 -0.02
C GLY A 37 3.27 9.81 1.32
N LYS A 38 2.37 9.37 2.21
CA LYS A 38 2.72 8.80 3.53
C LYS A 38 1.90 7.54 3.77
N ILE A 39 2.54 6.52 4.32
CA ILE A 39 1.88 5.32 4.85
C ILE A 39 2.15 5.27 6.34
N SER A 40 1.10 5.18 7.15
CA SER A 40 1.19 5.04 8.60
C SER A 40 0.51 3.75 9.03
N ILE A 41 1.27 2.80 9.56
CA ILE A 41 0.74 1.52 10.02
C ILE A 41 0.03 1.72 11.36
N THR A 42 -1.22 1.26 11.46
CA THR A 42 -2.05 1.37 12.66
C THR A 42 -2.20 0.06 13.41
N ALA A 43 -1.98 -1.07 12.75
CA ALA A 43 -1.91 -2.37 13.42
C ALA A 43 -1.14 -3.39 12.56
N PRO A 44 -0.59 -4.45 13.17
CA PRO A 44 -0.34 -4.58 14.61
C PRO A 44 0.67 -3.50 15.09
N LEU A 45 0.61 -3.11 16.37
CA LEU A 45 1.56 -2.17 16.99
C LEU A 45 2.21 -2.82 18.20
N GLY A 46 3.52 -2.69 18.36
CA GLY A 46 4.24 -3.20 19.52
C GLY A 46 5.75 -3.24 19.33
N ALA A 47 6.50 -3.26 20.43
CA ALA A 47 7.97 -3.30 20.42
C ALA A 47 8.57 -4.61 19.86
N GLY A 48 7.72 -5.62 19.60
CA GLY A 48 8.09 -6.91 19.02
C GLY A 48 7.84 -7.01 17.52
N PHE A 49 7.44 -5.93 16.84
CA PHE A 49 7.10 -5.95 15.43
C PHE A 49 8.00 -5.03 14.61
N GLU A 50 8.36 -5.51 13.42
CA GLU A 50 8.96 -4.69 12.37
C GLU A 50 8.04 -4.66 11.17
N TYR A 51 8.09 -3.56 10.43
CA TYR A 51 7.23 -3.31 9.29
C TYR A 51 8.04 -3.01 8.06
N SER A 52 7.53 -3.41 6.91
CA SER A 52 8.13 -3.18 5.61
C SER A 52 7.05 -2.79 4.62
N ILE A 53 7.38 -1.87 3.71
CA ILE A 53 6.48 -1.45 2.62
C ILE A 53 6.86 -2.05 1.26
N ASP A 54 7.97 -2.79 1.21
CA ASP A 54 8.53 -3.41 0.00
C ASP A 54 8.71 -4.93 0.15
N GLY A 55 8.52 -5.47 1.36
CA GLY A 55 8.76 -6.88 1.71
C GLY A 55 10.24 -7.22 1.90
N THR A 56 11.14 -6.25 1.79
CA THR A 56 12.61 -6.44 1.87
C THR A 56 13.23 -5.68 3.04
N ASN A 57 12.89 -4.40 3.19
CA ASN A 57 13.44 -3.53 4.23
C ASN A 57 12.45 -3.42 5.38
N TYR A 58 12.81 -3.98 6.53
CA TYR A 58 12.00 -3.97 7.75
C TYR A 58 12.55 -2.97 8.76
N GLN A 59 11.65 -2.23 9.40
CA GLN A 59 11.97 -1.20 10.38
C GLN A 59 10.94 -1.21 11.52
N ALA A 60 11.33 -0.78 12.71
CA ALA A 60 10.40 -0.65 13.84
C ALA A 60 9.46 0.58 13.70
N SER A 61 9.78 1.52 12.80
CA SER A 61 8.95 2.69 12.55
C SER A 61 7.73 2.33 11.70
N VAL A 62 6.57 2.74 12.19
CA VAL A 62 5.27 2.57 11.54
C VAL A 62 4.96 3.65 10.51
N ASP A 63 5.71 4.76 10.55
CA ASP A 63 5.56 5.86 9.62
C ASP A 63 6.58 5.75 8.48
N PHE A 64 6.06 5.66 7.27
CA PHE A 64 6.79 5.75 6.02
C PHE A 64 6.41 7.06 5.33
N ILE A 65 7.34 8.01 5.34
CA ILE A 65 7.19 9.33 4.73
C ILE A 65 7.98 9.40 3.41
N ASN A 66 7.76 10.47 2.64
CA ASN A 66 8.50 10.73 1.39
C ASN A 66 8.33 9.62 0.34
N LEU A 67 7.16 9.00 0.29
CA LEU A 67 6.86 7.95 -0.68
C LEU A 67 6.43 8.56 -2.01
N THR A 68 6.91 8.00 -3.11
CA THR A 68 6.49 8.37 -4.46
C THR A 68 5.17 7.69 -4.82
N SER A 69 4.57 8.09 -5.93
CA SER A 69 3.46 7.33 -6.50
C SER A 69 3.92 5.91 -6.87
N GLY A 70 3.05 4.94 -6.61
CA GLY A 70 3.39 3.53 -6.73
C GLY A 70 2.52 2.63 -5.88
N THR A 71 2.69 1.32 -6.05
CA THR A 71 2.07 0.31 -5.19
C THR A 71 3.11 -0.21 -4.21
N TYR A 72 2.75 -0.20 -2.93
CA TYR A 72 3.55 -0.65 -1.81
C TYR A 72 2.90 -1.87 -1.17
N SER A 73 3.72 -2.80 -0.72
CA SER A 73 3.31 -4.05 -0.08
C SER A 73 3.66 -3.98 1.40
N VAL A 74 2.68 -3.57 2.21
CA VAL A 74 2.87 -3.40 3.65
C VAL A 74 2.81 -4.77 4.33
N THR A 75 3.89 -5.18 4.98
CA THR A 75 3.98 -6.41 5.78
C THR A 75 4.47 -6.08 7.18
N ALA A 76 4.04 -6.89 8.14
CA ALA A 76 4.53 -6.85 9.51
C ALA A 76 5.15 -8.20 9.86
N ARG A 77 6.29 -8.21 10.57
CA ARG A 77 6.92 -9.45 11.04
C ARG A 77 7.29 -9.32 12.51
N ASN A 78 7.42 -10.46 13.19
CA ASN A 78 7.93 -10.47 14.57
C ASN A 78 9.45 -10.28 14.58
N THR A 79 9.96 -9.42 15.47
CA THR A 79 11.40 -9.30 15.74
C THR A 79 11.99 -10.57 16.35
N SER A 80 11.17 -11.30 17.12
CA SER A 80 11.58 -12.55 17.77
C SER A 80 11.58 -13.76 16.82
N ASP A 81 10.78 -13.72 15.76
CA ASP A 81 10.74 -14.75 14.72
C ASP A 81 10.57 -14.08 13.34
N PRO A 82 11.68 -13.86 12.60
CA PRO A 82 11.64 -13.20 11.30
C PRO A 82 11.03 -14.08 10.20
N THR A 83 10.80 -15.37 10.44
CA THR A 83 10.07 -16.24 9.50
C THR A 83 8.55 -16.01 9.58
N CYS A 84 8.10 -15.38 10.66
CA CYS A 84 6.71 -15.09 10.94
C CYS A 84 6.31 -13.72 10.39
N VAL A 85 5.97 -13.68 9.10
CA VAL A 85 5.53 -12.49 8.38
C VAL A 85 4.01 -12.55 8.15
N SER A 86 3.32 -11.43 8.37
CA SER A 86 1.89 -11.30 8.09
C SER A 86 1.59 -11.24 6.59
N THR A 87 0.32 -11.40 6.23
CA THR A 87 -0.15 -11.19 4.86
C THR A 87 0.17 -9.76 4.39
N ALA A 88 0.65 -9.61 3.16
CA ALA A 88 0.93 -8.30 2.59
C ALA A 88 -0.37 -7.52 2.34
N LEU A 89 -0.46 -6.32 2.89
CA LEU A 89 -1.49 -5.33 2.56
C LEU A 89 -1.02 -4.52 1.35
N SER A 90 -1.74 -4.62 0.24
CA SER A 90 -1.49 -3.83 -0.96
C SER A 90 -1.99 -2.41 -0.77
N VAL A 91 -1.10 -1.44 -0.88
CA VAL A 91 -1.38 -0.03 -0.68
C VAL A 91 -0.93 0.76 -1.90
N THR A 92 -1.83 1.53 -2.50
CA THR A 92 -1.51 2.34 -3.68
C THR A 92 -1.44 3.82 -3.33
N ILE A 93 -0.30 4.43 -3.64
CA ILE A 93 -0.12 5.88 -3.64
C ILE A 93 -0.32 6.37 -5.07
N ASN A 94 -1.34 7.19 -5.26
CA ASN A 94 -1.66 7.78 -6.54
C ASN A 94 -0.65 8.87 -6.91
N ASP A 95 -0.53 9.14 -8.20
CA ASP A 95 0.17 10.33 -8.65
C ASP A 95 -0.46 11.61 -8.09
N VAL A 96 0.37 12.64 -7.97
CA VAL A 96 -0.08 13.98 -7.58
C VAL A 96 -1.24 14.36 -8.51
N PRO A 97 -2.40 14.77 -7.97
CA PRO A 97 -3.50 15.21 -8.79
C PRO A 97 -3.01 16.28 -9.78
N ASN A 98 -3.14 16.03 -11.08
CA ASN A 98 -2.85 17.07 -12.06
C ASN A 98 -3.75 18.28 -11.75
N ALA A 99 -3.15 19.47 -11.70
CA ALA A 99 -3.90 20.70 -11.48
C ALA A 99 -5.06 20.78 -12.49
N PRO A 100 -6.23 21.31 -12.09
CA PRO A 100 -7.34 21.54 -13.00
C PRO A 100 -6.85 22.31 -14.23
N ALA A 101 -7.18 21.84 -15.43
CA ALA A 101 -6.89 22.56 -16.65
C ALA A 101 -7.36 24.02 -16.48
N THR A 102 -6.46 24.97 -16.76
CA THR A 102 -6.75 26.40 -16.64
C THR A 102 -8.09 26.72 -17.34
N PRO A 103 -9.00 27.47 -16.70
CA PRO A 103 -10.24 27.87 -17.35
C PRO A 103 -9.86 28.68 -18.59
N THR A 104 -10.14 28.11 -19.76
CA THR A 104 -9.99 28.85 -21.01
C THR A 104 -11.14 29.84 -21.04
N ALA A 105 -10.84 31.11 -20.72
CA ALA A 105 -11.78 32.19 -20.95
C ALA A 105 -11.86 32.39 -22.47
N ASP A 106 -12.86 31.79 -23.10
CA ASP A 106 -13.27 32.16 -24.46
C ASP A 106 -13.80 33.59 -24.39
N VAL A 107 -12.91 34.56 -24.65
CA VAL A 107 -13.29 35.95 -24.88
C VAL A 107 -13.98 35.99 -26.24
N VAL A 108 -15.30 35.85 -26.23
CA VAL A 108 -16.12 36.30 -27.36
C VAL A 108 -16.11 37.82 -27.32
N GLN A 109 -15.22 38.45 -28.09
CA GLN A 109 -15.37 39.87 -28.39
C GLN A 109 -16.61 40.06 -29.28
N PRO A 110 -17.56 40.93 -28.91
CA PRO A 110 -18.57 41.36 -29.85
C PRO A 110 -17.87 42.25 -30.90
N THR A 111 -17.91 41.82 -32.16
CA THR A 111 -17.55 42.70 -33.28
C THR A 111 -18.63 43.76 -33.42
N CYS A 112 -18.22 45.03 -33.41
CA CYS A 112 -18.97 46.16 -33.93
C CYS A 112 -18.75 46.23 -35.44
#